data_AF-A0A942KSH7-F1
#
_entry.id   AF-A0A942KSH7-F1
#
_cell.length_a   1.000
_cell.length_b   1.000
_cell.length_c   1.000
_cell.angle_alpha   90.00
_cell.angle_beta   90.00
_cell.angle_gamma   90.00
#
_symmetry.space_group_name_H-M   'P 1'
#
loop_
_entity.id
_entity.type
_entity.pdbx_description
1 polymer ?
#
loop_
_entity_poly.entity_id
_entity_poly.type
_entity_poly.pdbx_seq_one_letter_code
_entity_poly.pdbx_strand_id
1 'polypeptide(L)' 'KARYSAIDARTTRHEGYALSQKHRKKIEEAFGWAKTVGGMAQTMYRGVERVRSRFIITMAANNLARLPKLLAA' A
#
# COMPACT_ATOMS: atom_id res chain seq x y z
N LYS A 1 -18.96 1.57 13.27
CA LYS A 1 -18.18 2.45 14.19
C LYS A 1 -17.63 3.62 13.39
N ALA A 2 -18.16 4.83 13.54
CA ALA A 2 -17.44 6.02 13.12
C ALA A 2 -16.21 6.12 14.04
N ARG A 3 -15.05 5.67 13.55
CA ARG A 3 -13.78 5.89 14.24
C ARG A 3 -13.54 7.39 14.19
N TYR A 4 -13.49 8.04 15.34
CA TYR A 4 -13.06 9.42 15.43
C TYR A 4 -11.72 9.57 14.69
N SER A 5 -11.72 10.37 13.62
CA SER A 5 -10.52 10.70 12.87
C SER A 5 -9.95 11.97 13.48
N ALA A 6 -8.63 12.03 13.71
CA ALA A 6 -7.97 13.26 14.12
C ALA A 6 -7.99 14.34 13.01
N ILE A 7 -8.48 14.00 11.82
CA ILE A 7 -8.65 14.92 10.69
C ILE A 7 -9.97 15.66 10.83
N ASP A 8 -9.90 16.99 10.90
CA ASP A 8 -11.03 17.89 11.00
C ASP A 8 -11.80 18.07 9.68
N ALA A 9 -13.06 18.49 9.78
CA ALA A 9 -13.98 18.70 8.67
C ALA A 9 -13.45 19.70 7.62
N ARG A 10 -12.60 20.66 8.01
CA ARG A 10 -11.95 21.60 7.06
C ARG A 10 -11.13 20.88 5.99
N THR A 11 -10.51 19.75 6.33
CA THR A 11 -9.72 18.95 5.39
C THR A 11 -10.60 17.94 4.64
N THR A 12 -11.60 17.34 5.29
CA THR A 12 -12.42 16.29 4.66
C THR A 12 -13.53 16.82 3.76
N ARG A 13 -13.90 18.11 3.86
CA ARG A 13 -15.02 18.71 3.11
C ARG A 13 -14.80 18.78 1.59
N HIS A 14 -13.55 18.79 1.14
CA HIS A 14 -13.24 18.96 -0.27
C HIS A 14 -13.32 17.61 -1.01
N GLU A 15 -13.90 17.60 -2.20
CA GLU A 15 -14.00 16.38 -3.04
C GLU A 15 -12.63 15.72 -3.29
N GLY A 16 -11.58 16.56 -3.41
CA GLY A 16 -10.20 16.10 -3.53
C GLY A 16 -9.73 15.20 -2.38
N TYR A 17 -10.24 15.39 -1.16
CA TYR A 17 -9.95 14.49 -0.05
C TYR A 17 -10.51 13.09 -0.30
N ALA A 18 -11.78 12.99 -0.71
CA ALA A 18 -12.41 11.71 -1.02
C ALA A 18 -11.69 10.97 -2.17
N LEU A 19 -11.28 11.70 -3.21
CA LEU A 19 -10.47 11.16 -4.30
C LEU A 19 -9.10 10.69 -3.80
N SER A 20 -8.42 11.48 -2.97
CA SER A 20 -7.13 11.12 -2.36
C SER A 20 -7.25 9.83 -1.53
N GLN A 21 -8.30 9.69 -0.71
CA GLN A 21 -8.54 8.48 0.08
C GLN A 21 -8.66 7.22 -0.80
N LYS A 22 -9.35 7.31 -1.96
CA LYS A 22 -9.48 6.18 -2.89
C LYS A 22 -8.13 5.77 -3.49
N HIS A 23 -7.29 6.73 -3.86
CA HIS A 23 -5.96 6.46 -4.43
C HIS A 23 -4.98 5.92 -3.37
N ARG A 24 -5.02 6.46 -2.15
CA ARG A 24 -4.11 6.03 -1.08
C ARG A 24 -4.28 4.55 -0.74
N LYS A 25 -5.52 4.05 -0.71
CA LYS A 25 -5.80 2.62 -0.51
C LYS A 25 -5.08 1.73 -1.52
N LYS A 26 -5.04 2.12 -2.80
CA LYS A 26 -4.36 1.33 -3.85
C LYS A 26 -2.87 1.15 -3.58
N ILE A 27 -2.23 2.16 -2.97
CA ILE A 27 -0.80 2.15 -2.63
C ILE A 27 -0.59 1.42 -1.30
N GLU A 28 -1.36 1.79 -0.26
CA GLU A 28 -1.24 1.23 1.09
C GLU A 28 -1.44 -0.29 1.11
N GLU A 29 -2.34 -0.84 0.29
CA GLU A 29 -2.55 -2.28 0.17
C GLU A 29 -1.27 -3.03 -0.26
N ALA A 30 -0.55 -2.51 -1.26
CA ALA A 30 0.68 -3.14 -1.74
C ALA A 30 1.80 -3.08 -0.68
N PHE A 31 1.94 -1.95 0.01
CA PHE A 31 2.91 -1.81 1.11
C PHE A 31 2.54 -2.67 2.32
N GLY A 32 1.25 -2.79 2.64
CA GLY A 32 0.76 -3.67 3.70
C GLY A 32 1.04 -5.14 3.39
N TRP A 33 0.77 -5.57 2.14
CA TRP A 33 1.08 -6.92 1.69
C TRP A 33 2.57 -7.21 1.69
N ALA A 34 3.41 -6.28 1.24
CA ALA A 34 4.86 -6.46 1.25
C ALA A 34 5.43 -6.60 2.67
N LYS A 35 4.86 -5.88 3.64
CA LYS A 35 5.25 -6.01 5.05
C LYS A 35 4.82 -7.34 5.65
N THR A 36 3.59 -7.78 5.36
CA THR A 36 2.98 -8.98 5.98
C THR A 36 3.37 -10.29 5.29
N VAL A 37 3.34 -10.33 3.96
CA VAL A 37 3.63 -11.52 3.14
C VAL A 37 5.03 -11.45 2.55
N GLY A 38 5.46 -10.27 2.10
CA GLY A 38 6.77 -10.07 1.46
C GLY A 38 7.98 -10.06 2.40
N GLY A 39 7.76 -10.03 3.72
CA GLY A 39 8.82 -9.98 4.73
C GLY A 39 9.53 -8.62 4.84
N MET A 40 8.93 -7.54 4.31
CA MET A 40 9.55 -6.21 4.29
C MET A 40 9.38 -5.42 5.59
N ALA A 41 8.65 -5.92 6.58
CA ALA A 41 8.48 -5.25 7.87
C ALA A 41 9.78 -5.23 8.69
N GLN A 42 10.55 -6.33 8.65
CA GLN A 42 11.84 -6.49 9.31
C GLN A 42 12.80 -7.18 8.34
N THR A 43 13.38 -6.38 7.44
CA THR A 43 14.29 -6.90 6.41
C THR A 43 15.60 -7.42 7.04
N MET A 44 15.99 -8.64 6.66
CA MET A 44 17.28 -9.23 7.04
C MET A 44 18.44 -8.76 6.15
N TYR A 45 18.12 -8.07 5.05
CA TYR A 45 19.12 -7.55 4.10
C TYR A 45 19.75 -6.27 4.62
N ARG A 46 21.08 -6.17 4.52
CA ARG A 46 21.86 -4.96 4.84
C ARG A 46 22.30 -4.25 3.57
N GLY A 47 22.18 -2.92 3.57
CA GLY A 47 22.55 -2.05 2.45
C GLY A 47 21.40 -1.73 1.50
N VAL A 48 21.40 -0.50 0.97
CA VAL A 48 20.30 0.05 0.14
C VAL A 48 20.06 -0.78 -1.11
N GLU A 49 21.12 -1.18 -1.83
CA GLU A 49 20.99 -1.94 -3.08
C GLU A 49 20.32 -3.30 -2.86
N ARG A 50 20.70 -4.04 -1.81
CA ARG A 50 20.11 -5.35 -1.51
C ARG A 50 18.64 -5.23 -1.11
N VAL A 51 18.32 -4.22 -0.29
CA VAL A 51 16.93 -3.93 0.09
C VAL A 51 16.10 -3.52 -1.13
N ARG A 52 16.66 -2.69 -2.02
CA ARG A 52 16.01 -2.25 -3.27
C ARG A 52 15.67 -3.45 -4.16
N SER A 53 16.62 -4.36 -4.42
CA SER A 53 16.37 -5.54 -5.25
C SER A 53 15.24 -6.41 -4.67
N ARG A 54 15.26 -6.66 -3.36
CA ARG A 54 14.19 -7.43 -2.70
C ARG A 54 12.84 -6.72 -2.79
N PHE A 55 12.83 -5.40 -2.58
CA PHE A 55 11.61 -4.60 -2.65
C PHE A 55 10.97 -4.65 -4.03
N ILE A 56 11.76 -4.49 -5.10
CA ILE A 56 11.25 -4.54 -6.49
C ILE A 56 10.61 -5.90 -6.79
N ILE A 57 11.29 -7.00 -6.45
CA ILE A 57 10.74 -8.35 -6.66
C ILE A 57 9.45 -8.55 -5.85
N THR A 58 9.41 -8.06 -4.62
CA THR A 58 8.22 -8.15 -3.75
C THR A 58 7.03 -7.38 -4.34
N MET A 59 7.26 -6.18 -4.89
CA MET A 59 6.22 -5.40 -5.56
C MET A 59 5.75 -6.07 -6.85
N ALA A 60 6.66 -6.65 -7.63
CA ALA A 60 6.30 -7.42 -8.82
C ALA A 60 5.41 -8.62 -8.46
N ALA A 61 5.78 -9.37 -7.41
CA ALA A 61 4.97 -10.47 -6.91
C ALA A 61 3.58 -10.01 -6.42
N ASN A 62 3.50 -8.86 -5.75
CA ASN A 62 2.21 -8.29 -5.34
C ASN A 62 1.31 -7.97 -6.55
N ASN A 63 1.87 -7.39 -7.61
CA ASN A 63 1.13 -7.11 -8.83
C ASN A 63 0.58 -8.39 -9.45
N LEU A 64 1.40 -9.44 -9.57
CA LEU A 64 0.98 -10.74 -10.09
C LEU A 64 -0.12 -11.38 -9.23
N ALA A 65 0.01 -11.33 -7.90
CA ALA A 65 -1.01 -11.86 -6.99
C ALA A 65 -2.37 -11.14 -7.10
N ARG A 66 -2.37 -9.87 -7.52
CA ARG A 66 -3.59 -9.06 -7.69
C ARG A 66 -4.23 -9.21 -9.07
N LEU A 67 -3.46 -9.56 -10.10
CA LEU A 67 -3.94 -9.65 -11.48
C LEU A 67 -5.22 -10.48 -11.65
N PRO A 68 -5.35 -11.71 -11.09
CA PRO A 68 -6.57 -12.50 -11.27
C PRO A 68 -7.83 -11.79 -10.79
N LYS A 69 -7.75 -11.08 -9.66
CA LYS A 69 -8.87 -10.32 -9.11
C LYS A 69 -9.19 -9.08 -9.96
N LEU A 70 -8.19 -8.47 -10.57
CA LEU A 70 -8.36 -7.30 -11.44
C LEU A 70 -8.91 -7.67 -12.82
N LEU A 71 -8.57 -8.85 -13.33
CA LEU A 71 -9.04 -9.36 -14.63
C LEU A 71 -10.46 -9.93 -14.54
N ALA A 72 -10.89 -10.36 -13.35
CA ALA A 72 -12.25 -10.85 -13.10
C ALA A 72 -13.26 -9.75 -12.74
N ALA A 73 -12.79 -8.50 -12.59
CA ALA A 73 -13.60 -7.33 -12.25
C ALA A 73 -13.97 -6.54 -13.51
#